data_AF-A0A481QZA2-F1
#
_entry.id   AF-A0A481QZA2-F1
#
_cell.length_a   1.000
_cell.length_b   1.000
_cell.length_c   1.000
_cell.angle_alpha   90.00
_cell.angle_beta   90.00
_cell.angle_gamma   90.00
#
_symmetry.space_group_name_H-M   'P 1'
#
loop_
_entity.id
_entity.type
_entity.pdbx_description
1 polymer ?
#
loop_
_entity_poly.entity_id
_entity_poly.type
_entity_poly.pdbx_seq_one_letter_code
_entity_poly.pdbx_strand_id
1 'polypeptide(L)'
;MNDFTLNAEVRSDLGKGASRRLRRLASLVPAVVYGGEKAPESISMLAKEVAKLLENEAAYSHIIELNVGGTKQNVIIKALQRHPAKGHVLHADFVRVVAGQKLTAIVPVHFINEAAPVKKGGEISHVVAEIEVTCLPKDLPEFIEVDLADAEIGSIIHLSDLKAPKGVEFVALAHGDDKAVANVHAPRVAPEATEEGAAE
;
A
#
# COMPACT_ATOMS: atom_id res chain seq x y z
N MET A 1 12.96 -3.77 -14.10
CA MET A 1 12.54 -2.40 -14.44
C MET A 1 11.07 -2.50 -14.80
N ASN A 2 10.20 -2.33 -13.81
CA ASN A 2 8.77 -2.42 -14.03
C ASN A 2 8.28 -1.05 -14.49
N ASP A 3 8.16 -0.88 -15.81
CA ASP A 3 7.61 0.34 -16.37
C ASP A 3 6.09 0.35 -16.15
N PHE A 4 5.67 0.96 -15.05
CA PHE A 4 4.26 1.14 -14.73
C PHE A 4 3.69 2.29 -15.57
N THR A 5 3.01 1.91 -16.66
CA THR A 5 2.33 2.84 -17.56
C THR A 5 0.81 2.66 -17.46
N LEU A 6 0.08 3.78 -17.37
CA LEU A 6 -1.38 3.80 -17.36
C LEU A 6 -1.91 4.78 -18.40
N ASN A 7 -2.93 4.35 -19.15
CA ASN A 7 -3.62 5.23 -20.09
C ASN A 7 -4.89 5.79 -19.46
N ALA A 8 -5.09 7.09 -19.64
CA ALA A 8 -6.19 7.83 -19.09
C ALA A 8 -6.78 8.79 -20.13
N GLU A 9 -8.10 8.99 -20.03
CA GLU A 9 -8.84 9.95 -20.83
C GLU A 9 -9.40 11.05 -19.94
N VAL A 10 -9.37 12.29 -20.42
CA VAL A 10 -9.97 13.42 -19.71
C VAL A 10 -11.49 13.27 -19.73
N ARG A 11 -12.13 13.42 -18.56
CA ARG A 11 -13.59 13.37 -18.44
C ARG A 11 -14.17 14.76 -18.19
N SER A 12 -15.25 15.07 -18.90
CA SER A 12 -16.05 16.28 -18.71
C SER A 12 -17.34 16.03 -17.92
N ASP A 13 -17.89 14.80 -17.97
CA ASP A 13 -19.10 14.43 -17.23
C ASP A 13 -18.76 14.10 -15.76
N LEU A 14 -19.19 14.97 -14.85
CA LEU A 14 -18.86 14.94 -13.43
C LEU A 14 -20.07 14.56 -12.57
N GLY A 15 -19.80 14.08 -11.35
CA GLY A 15 -20.82 13.78 -10.34
C GLY A 15 -21.20 12.30 -10.22
N LYS A 16 -22.14 12.04 -9.31
CA LYS A 16 -22.51 10.69 -8.84
C LYS A 16 -23.14 9.82 -9.94
N GLY A 17 -24.02 10.39 -10.76
CA GLY A 17 -24.71 9.68 -11.83
C GLY A 17 -23.77 9.26 -12.95
N ALA A 18 -22.96 10.21 -13.44
CA ALA A 18 -21.94 9.99 -14.45
C ALA A 18 -20.93 8.91 -14.03
N SER A 19 -20.37 9.04 -12.82
CA SER A 19 -19.37 8.10 -12.29
C SER A 19 -19.93 6.68 -12.08
N ARG A 20 -21.22 6.54 -11.76
CA ARG A 20 -21.90 5.23 -11.67
C ARG A 20 -22.11 4.61 -13.04
N ARG A 21 -22.49 5.41 -14.04
CA ARG A 21 -22.66 4.94 -15.42
C ARG A 21 -21.31 4.50 -16.02
N LEU A 22 -20.25 5.27 -15.84
CA LEU A 22 -18.90 4.94 -16.31
C LEU A 22 -18.44 3.58 -15.80
N ARG A 23 -18.56 3.35 -14.49
CA ARG A 23 -18.19 2.06 -13.88
C ARG A 23 -19.03 0.88 -14.38
N ARG A 24 -20.33 1.09 -14.58
CA ARG A 24 -21.27 0.00 -14.93
C ARG A 24 -21.30 -0.32 -16.43
N LEU A 25 -21.22 0.69 -17.29
CA LEU A 25 -21.42 0.55 -18.73
C LEU A 25 -20.11 0.45 -19.51
N ALA A 26 -19.09 1.21 -19.08
CA ALA A 26 -17.83 1.31 -19.80
C ALA A 26 -16.67 0.58 -19.09
N SER A 27 -16.90 0.03 -17.89
CA SER A 27 -15.85 -0.58 -17.06
C SER A 27 -14.65 0.35 -16.84
N LEU A 28 -14.93 1.65 -16.72
CA LEU A 28 -13.94 2.69 -16.47
C LEU A 28 -13.96 3.08 -14.98
N VAL A 29 -12.77 3.29 -14.42
CA VAL A 29 -12.56 3.81 -13.07
C VAL A 29 -12.38 5.32 -13.18
N PRO A 30 -13.21 6.13 -12.50
CA PRO A 30 -12.98 7.56 -12.37
C PRO A 30 -11.77 7.80 -11.46
N ALA A 31 -10.91 8.74 -11.86
CA ALA A 31 -9.76 9.14 -11.07
C ALA A 31 -9.54 10.66 -11.17
N VAL A 32 -8.66 11.16 -10.31
CA VAL A 32 -8.26 12.57 -10.29
C VAL A 32 -6.75 12.66 -10.19
N VAL A 33 -6.15 13.54 -10.99
CA VAL A 33 -4.73 13.89 -10.91
C VAL A 33 -4.61 15.31 -10.44
N TYR A 34 -3.84 15.54 -9.38
CA TYR A 34 -3.60 16.87 -8.83
C TYR A 34 -2.15 17.01 -8.34
N GLY A 35 -1.81 18.19 -7.83
CA GLY A 35 -0.46 18.51 -7.38
C GLY A 35 0.41 19.13 -8.47
N GLY A 36 1.58 19.59 -8.05
CA GLY A 36 2.43 20.50 -8.83
C GLY A 36 1.77 21.85 -9.08
N GLU A 37 2.16 22.51 -10.17
CA GLU A 37 1.66 23.85 -10.53
C GLU A 37 0.41 23.83 -11.42
N LYS A 38 0.00 22.64 -11.91
CA LYS A 38 -1.15 22.48 -12.79
C LYS A 38 -2.45 22.27 -12.03
N ALA A 39 -3.56 22.70 -12.63
CA ALA A 39 -4.89 22.48 -12.08
C ALA A 39 -5.20 20.97 -11.93
N PRO A 40 -6.08 20.60 -10.99
CA PRO A 40 -6.60 19.23 -10.89
C PRO A 40 -7.34 18.83 -12.15
N GLU A 41 -7.05 17.64 -12.66
CA GLU A 41 -7.69 17.08 -13.85
C GLU A 41 -8.50 15.84 -13.47
N SER A 42 -9.76 15.85 -13.88
CA SER A 42 -10.62 14.68 -13.78
C SER A 42 -10.36 13.75 -14.96
N ILE A 43 -10.02 12.51 -14.66
CA ILE A 43 -9.70 11.50 -15.68
C ILE A 43 -10.53 10.23 -15.47
N SER A 44 -10.55 9.38 -16.50
CA SER A 44 -11.07 8.02 -16.46
C SER A 44 -10.07 7.05 -17.05
N MET A 45 -9.99 5.87 -16.46
CA MET A 45 -9.01 4.84 -16.81
C MET A 45 -9.67 3.48 -16.90
N LEU A 46 -9.09 2.56 -17.65
CA LEU A 46 -9.64 1.22 -17.84
C LEU A 46 -9.49 0.38 -16.56
N ALA A 47 -10.59 -0.17 -16.03
CA ALA A 47 -10.56 -0.89 -14.76
C ALA A 47 -9.59 -2.08 -14.74
N LYS A 48 -9.45 -2.77 -15.88
CA LYS A 48 -8.54 -3.92 -16.02
C LYS A 48 -7.07 -3.49 -15.95
N GLU A 49 -6.71 -2.33 -16.51
CA GLU A 49 -5.33 -1.81 -16.41
C GLU A 49 -4.98 -1.44 -14.97
N VAL A 50 -5.92 -0.80 -14.28
CA VAL A 50 -5.76 -0.47 -12.84
C VAL A 50 -5.65 -1.73 -12.00
N ALA A 51 -6.50 -2.73 -12.24
CA ALA A 51 -6.44 -3.99 -11.51
C ALA A 51 -5.09 -4.69 -11.71
N LYS A 52 -4.61 -4.78 -12.96
CA LYS A 52 -3.30 -5.37 -13.28
C LYS A 52 -2.14 -4.62 -12.64
N LEU A 53 -2.21 -3.29 -12.59
CA LEU A 53 -1.20 -2.48 -11.92
C LEU A 53 -1.15 -2.83 -10.41
N LEU A 54 -2.32 -2.92 -9.78
CA LEU A 54 -2.46 -3.18 -8.35
C LEU A 54 -2.21 -4.65 -7.94
N GLU A 55 -2.03 -5.56 -8.90
CA GLU A 55 -1.52 -6.91 -8.62
C GLU A 55 -0.06 -6.87 -8.15
N ASN A 56 0.67 -5.78 -8.46
CA ASN A 56 2.01 -5.56 -7.96
C ASN A 56 1.96 -4.63 -6.74
N GLU A 57 2.44 -5.12 -5.61
CA GLU A 57 2.50 -4.36 -4.35
C GLU A 57 3.35 -3.08 -4.47
N ALA A 58 4.38 -3.10 -5.30
CA ALA A 58 5.23 -1.94 -5.56
C ALA A 58 4.51 -0.80 -6.32
N ALA A 59 3.29 -1.02 -6.82
CA ALA A 59 2.54 0.02 -7.52
C ALA A 59 2.22 1.25 -6.63
N TYR A 60 2.15 1.07 -5.31
CA TYR A 60 1.90 2.15 -4.36
C TYR A 60 3.15 2.99 -4.05
N SER A 61 4.32 2.36 -4.12
CA SER A 61 5.63 2.95 -3.82
C SER A 61 6.42 3.35 -5.07
N HIS A 62 5.83 3.24 -6.27
CA HIS A 62 6.52 3.55 -7.52
C HIS A 62 5.93 4.77 -8.24
N ILE A 63 6.79 5.51 -8.94
CA ILE A 63 6.38 6.54 -9.89
C ILE A 63 5.76 5.87 -11.11
N ILE A 64 4.51 6.21 -11.40
CA ILE A 64 3.74 5.71 -12.53
C ILE A 64 3.76 6.77 -13.64
N GLU A 65 3.99 6.32 -14.87
CA GLU A 65 3.81 7.17 -16.04
C GLU A 65 2.34 7.12 -16.49
N LEU A 66 1.63 8.23 -16.28
CA LEU A 66 0.25 8.38 -16.67
C LEU A 66 0.16 9.14 -18.01
N ASN A 67 -0.42 8.50 -19.01
CA ASN A 67 -0.68 9.10 -20.31
C ASN A 67 -2.13 9.61 -20.38
N VAL A 68 -2.30 10.92 -20.28
CA VAL A 68 -3.60 11.60 -20.36
C VAL A 68 -3.76 12.18 -21.76
N GLY A 69 -4.54 11.53 -22.63
CA GLY A 69 -4.84 12.03 -23.97
C GLY A 69 -3.61 12.34 -24.84
N GLY A 70 -2.50 11.60 -24.68
CA GLY A 70 -1.24 11.81 -25.38
C GLY A 70 -0.19 12.59 -24.59
N THR A 71 -0.53 13.16 -23.43
CA THR A 71 0.41 13.85 -22.54
C THR A 71 0.87 12.93 -21.41
N LYS A 72 2.18 12.69 -21.34
CA LYS A 72 2.80 11.86 -20.30
C LYS A 72 3.08 12.70 -19.05
N GLN A 73 2.71 12.20 -17.89
CA GLN A 73 2.94 12.84 -16.60
C GLN A 73 3.33 11.79 -15.55
N ASN A 74 4.30 12.11 -14.71
CA ASN A 74 4.73 11.22 -13.63
C ASN A 74 3.86 11.45 -12.39
N VAL A 75 3.25 10.38 -11.89
CA VAL A 75 2.31 10.42 -10.77
C VAL A 75 2.56 9.29 -9.78
N ILE A 76 2.09 9.47 -8.55
CA ILE A 76 2.04 8.41 -7.51
C ILE A 76 0.60 8.25 -7.05
N ILE A 77 0.22 7.03 -6.67
CA ILE A 77 -1.09 6.75 -6.06
C ILE A 77 -1.09 7.30 -4.64
N LYS A 78 -1.92 8.31 -4.37
CA LYS A 78 -2.09 8.83 -3.00
C LYS A 78 -3.19 8.11 -2.24
N ALA A 79 -4.29 7.80 -2.91
CA ALA A 79 -5.41 7.09 -2.29
C ALA A 79 -6.15 6.24 -3.31
N LEU A 80 -6.68 5.12 -2.83
CA LEU A 80 -7.46 4.19 -3.63
C LEU A 80 -8.72 3.80 -2.87
N GLN A 81 -9.88 3.98 -3.50
CA GLN A 81 -11.14 3.52 -2.95
C GLN A 81 -11.50 2.19 -3.60
N ARG A 82 -11.67 1.13 -2.79
CA ARG A 82 -12.09 -0.19 -3.25
C ARG A 82 -13.51 -0.50 -2.82
N HIS A 83 -14.19 -1.35 -3.60
CA HIS A 83 -15.50 -1.85 -3.24
C HIS A 83 -15.36 -2.88 -2.10
N PRO A 84 -16.03 -2.70 -0.95
CA PRO A 84 -15.80 -3.51 0.25
C PRO A 84 -16.05 -5.01 0.03
N ALA A 85 -17.06 -5.37 -0.77
CA ALA A 85 -17.41 -6.77 -1.02
C ALA A 85 -16.83 -7.39 -2.30
N LYS A 86 -16.38 -6.58 -3.26
CA LYS A 86 -16.04 -7.06 -4.62
C LYS A 86 -14.58 -6.83 -5.01
N GLY A 87 -13.83 -6.09 -4.19
CA GLY A 87 -12.42 -5.77 -4.44
C GLY A 87 -12.14 -4.84 -5.62
N HIS A 88 -13.13 -4.53 -6.47
CA HIS A 88 -12.95 -3.62 -7.61
C HIS A 88 -12.65 -2.19 -7.16
N VAL A 89 -11.79 -1.50 -7.90
CA VAL A 89 -11.49 -0.09 -7.67
C VAL A 89 -12.68 0.79 -8.05
N LEU A 90 -13.05 1.69 -7.14
CA LEU A 90 -14.14 2.65 -7.30
C LEU A 90 -13.63 4.03 -7.70
N HIS A 91 -12.50 4.44 -7.13
CA HIS A 91 -11.85 5.72 -7.38
C HIS A 91 -10.35 5.61 -7.11
N ALA A 92 -9.54 6.40 -7.82
CA ALA A 92 -8.11 6.53 -7.59
C ALA A 92 -7.70 8.01 -7.57
N ASP A 93 -6.82 8.35 -6.63
CA ASP A 93 -6.25 9.69 -6.48
C ASP A 93 -4.77 9.63 -6.81
N PHE A 94 -4.36 10.46 -7.75
CA PHE A 94 -2.98 10.57 -8.21
C PHE A 94 -2.39 11.93 -7.88
N VAL A 95 -1.16 11.94 -7.37
CA VAL A 95 -0.38 13.15 -7.11
C VAL A 95 0.76 13.24 -8.10
N ARG A 96 0.89 14.40 -8.77
CA ARG A 96 2.00 14.67 -9.69
C ARG A 96 3.31 14.76 -8.94
N VAL A 97 4.32 14.06 -9.45
CA VAL A 97 5.66 14.05 -8.87
C VAL A 97 6.43 15.26 -9.39
N VAL A 98 6.78 16.18 -8.48
CA VAL A 98 7.64 17.35 -8.79
C VAL A 98 9.01 17.13 -8.19
N ALA A 99 10.06 17.29 -9.00
CA ALA A 99 11.42 17.16 -8.54
C ALA A 99 11.72 18.17 -7.42
N GLY A 100 12.23 17.70 -6.29
CA GLY A 100 12.63 18.53 -5.15
C GLY A 100 11.54 18.82 -4.12
N GLN A 101 10.29 18.38 -4.32
CA GLN A 101 9.24 18.45 -3.31
C GLN A 101 9.15 17.13 -2.54
N LYS A 102 9.02 17.19 -1.21
CA LYS A 102 8.71 16.03 -0.39
C LYS A 102 7.31 15.51 -0.77
N LEU A 103 7.19 14.20 -0.93
CA LEU A 103 5.93 13.52 -1.19
C LEU A 103 5.68 12.44 -0.14
N THR A 104 4.41 12.16 0.09
CA THR A 104 3.96 11.06 0.95
C THR A 104 3.56 9.88 0.08
N ALA A 105 4.12 8.71 0.34
CA ALA A 105 3.79 7.47 -0.36
C ALA A 105 3.49 6.36 0.65
N ILE A 106 2.73 5.36 0.21
CA ILE A 106 2.44 4.16 0.97
C ILE A 106 3.40 3.09 0.46
N VAL A 107 4.24 2.56 1.36
CA VAL A 107 5.29 1.60 1.01
C VAL A 107 5.02 0.26 1.72
N PRO A 108 5.05 -0.87 1.00
CA PRO A 108 4.87 -2.18 1.59
C PRO A 108 6.04 -2.58 2.49
N VAL A 109 5.74 -3.42 3.48
CA VAL A 109 6.69 -3.94 4.47
C VAL A 109 6.99 -5.40 4.16
N HIS A 110 8.26 -5.72 3.99
CA HIS A 110 8.72 -7.09 3.78
C HIS A 110 9.46 -7.58 5.02
N PHE A 111 9.04 -8.73 5.54
CA PHE A 111 9.67 -9.36 6.69
C PHE A 111 10.72 -10.36 6.22
N ILE A 112 11.91 -10.28 6.81
CA ILE A 112 13.05 -11.16 6.53
C ILE A 112 13.32 -11.97 7.80
N ASN A 113 13.85 -13.19 7.63
CA ASN A 113 14.20 -14.09 8.73
C ASN A 113 13.00 -14.54 9.60
N GLU A 114 11.78 -14.53 9.06
CA GLU A 114 10.57 -15.03 9.72
C GLU A 114 10.73 -16.44 10.31
N ALA A 115 11.57 -17.28 9.69
CA ALA A 115 11.82 -18.64 10.15
C ALA A 115 12.50 -18.71 11.54
N ALA A 116 13.21 -17.67 11.99
CA ALA A 116 13.92 -17.67 13.28
C ALA A 116 12.97 -17.77 14.49
N PRO A 117 11.98 -16.86 14.66
CA PRO A 117 10.99 -16.98 15.74
C PRO A 117 10.08 -18.21 15.57
N VAL A 118 9.75 -18.59 14.33
CA VAL A 118 8.92 -19.79 14.06
C VAL A 118 9.61 -21.07 14.53
N LYS A 119 10.92 -21.21 14.31
CA LYS A 119 11.71 -22.35 14.82
C LYS A 119 11.78 -22.42 16.34
N LYS A 120 11.65 -21.28 17.02
CA LYS A 120 11.57 -21.21 18.49
C LYS A 120 10.18 -21.58 19.02
N GLY A 121 9.21 -21.86 18.13
CA GLY A 121 7.84 -22.16 18.49
C GLY A 121 6.96 -20.92 18.66
N GLY A 122 7.32 -19.79 18.04
CA GLY A 122 6.49 -18.58 17.99
C GLY A 122 5.66 -18.48 16.70
N GLU A 123 4.56 -17.74 16.75
CA GLU A 123 3.73 -17.35 15.62
C GLU A 123 3.86 -15.84 15.38
N ILE A 124 4.03 -15.44 14.13
CA ILE A 124 4.19 -14.03 13.75
C ILE A 124 2.83 -13.49 13.33
N SER A 125 2.42 -12.38 13.96
CA SER A 125 1.27 -11.59 13.55
C SER A 125 1.76 -10.29 12.90
N HIS A 126 1.47 -10.13 11.61
CA HIS A 126 1.72 -8.89 10.88
C HIS A 126 0.60 -7.89 11.19
N VAL A 127 0.91 -6.85 11.96
CA VAL A 127 -0.07 -5.82 12.37
C VAL A 127 -0.25 -4.79 11.27
N VAL A 128 0.84 -4.46 10.58
CA VAL A 128 0.88 -3.46 9.51
C VAL A 128 1.61 -4.06 8.30
N ALA A 129 0.92 -4.11 7.16
CA ALA A 129 1.50 -4.56 5.89
C ALA A 129 2.11 -3.42 5.06
N GLU A 130 1.67 -2.17 5.30
CA GLU A 130 2.05 -0.99 4.52
C GLU A 130 2.23 0.21 5.46
N ILE A 131 3.26 1.02 5.22
CA ILE A 131 3.60 2.19 6.05
C ILE A 131 3.59 3.45 5.19
N GLU A 132 3.01 4.54 5.70
CA GLU A 132 3.08 5.84 5.06
C GLU A 132 4.41 6.54 5.39
N VAL A 133 5.15 6.91 4.35
CA VAL A 133 6.45 7.56 4.44
C VAL A 133 6.48 8.87 3.67
N THR A 134 7.24 9.83 4.18
CA THR A 134 7.56 11.09 3.49
C THR A 134 8.99 11.05 3.01
N CYS A 135 9.22 11.22 1.71
CA CYS A 135 10.55 11.24 1.13
C CYS A 135 10.62 12.15 -0.10
N LEU A 136 11.81 12.40 -0.61
CA LEU A 136 11.98 12.97 -1.94
C LEU A 136 11.72 11.91 -3.00
N PRO A 137 11.26 12.28 -4.21
CA PRO A 137 11.02 11.32 -5.29
C PRO A 137 12.23 10.44 -5.66
N LYS A 138 13.45 10.91 -5.37
CA LYS A 138 14.71 10.19 -5.65
C LYS A 138 15.03 9.12 -4.60
N ASP A 139 14.51 9.29 -3.39
CA ASP A 139 14.82 8.46 -2.23
C ASP A 139 13.64 7.52 -1.88
N LEU A 140 12.65 7.42 -2.77
CA LEU A 140 11.46 6.59 -2.59
C LEU A 140 11.83 5.10 -2.66
N PRO A 141 11.72 4.35 -1.55
CA PRO A 141 12.04 2.92 -1.54
C PRO A 141 10.87 2.11 -2.11
N GLU A 142 11.18 0.99 -2.79
CA GLU A 142 10.15 0.06 -3.29
C GLU A 142 9.45 -0.68 -2.14
N PHE A 143 10.20 -1.06 -1.11
CA PHE A 143 9.73 -1.75 0.09
C PHE A 143 10.61 -1.41 1.29
N ILE A 144 10.09 -1.65 2.50
CA ILE A 144 10.84 -1.52 3.76
C ILE A 144 11.09 -2.92 4.33
N GLU A 145 12.36 -3.25 4.55
CA GLU A 145 12.75 -4.53 5.14
C GLU A 145 12.67 -4.47 6.68
N VAL A 146 12.05 -5.49 7.27
CA VAL A 146 11.99 -5.71 8.71
C VAL A 146 12.68 -7.02 9.03
N ASP A 147 13.78 -6.95 9.79
CA ASP A 147 14.55 -8.12 10.18
C ASP A 147 14.01 -8.73 11.47
N LEU A 148 13.61 -10.00 11.40
CA LEU A 148 13.09 -10.78 12.54
C LEU A 148 14.11 -11.77 13.11
N ALA A 149 15.38 -11.73 12.71
CA ALA A 149 16.40 -12.71 13.13
C ALA A 149 16.53 -12.84 14.65
N ASP A 150 16.56 -11.71 15.35
CA ASP A 150 16.73 -11.63 16.80
C ASP A 150 15.41 -11.54 17.57
N ALA A 151 14.27 -11.68 16.88
CA ALA A 151 12.96 -11.59 17.53
C ALA A 151 12.73 -12.78 18.50
N GLU A 152 12.25 -12.45 19.69
CA GLU A 152 11.89 -13.41 20.74
C GLU A 152 10.38 -13.55 20.88
N ILE A 153 9.92 -14.65 21.48
CA ILE A 153 8.51 -14.88 21.75
C ILE A 153 8.04 -13.87 22.80
N GLY A 154 6.98 -13.12 22.49
CA GLY A 154 6.46 -12.02 23.30
C GLY A 154 7.00 -10.64 22.89
N SER A 155 7.89 -10.56 21.89
CA SER A 155 8.42 -9.29 21.40
C SER A 155 7.45 -8.59 20.43
N ILE A 156 7.39 -7.26 20.56
CA ILE A 156 6.63 -6.37 19.68
C ILE A 156 7.65 -5.49 18.98
N ILE A 157 7.62 -5.48 17.65
CA ILE A 157 8.50 -4.64 16.83
C ILE A 157 7.76 -3.36 16.53
N HIS A 158 8.34 -2.25 16.98
CA HIS A 158 7.79 -0.92 16.79
C HIS A 158 8.34 -0.26 15.52
N LEU A 159 7.67 0.80 15.06
CA LEU A 159 8.13 1.62 13.93
C LEU A 159 9.49 2.26 14.23
N SER A 160 9.74 2.61 15.49
CA SER A 160 11.01 3.20 15.96
C SER A 160 12.20 2.24 15.85
N ASP A 161 11.96 0.92 15.89
CA ASP A 161 13.00 -0.11 15.78
C ASP A 161 13.41 -0.38 14.32
N LEU A 162 12.67 0.14 13.34
CA LEU A 162 12.93 -0.09 11.93
C LEU A 162 14.09 0.75 11.40
N LYS A 163 14.90 0.13 10.54
CA LYS A 163 15.95 0.83 9.79
C LYS A 163 15.30 1.67 8.68
N ALA A 164 15.10 2.95 8.94
CA ALA A 164 14.65 3.90 7.93
C ALA A 164 15.69 3.99 6.79
N PRO A 165 15.29 3.81 5.51
CA PRO A 165 16.16 4.09 4.37
C PRO A 165 16.59 5.57 4.35
N LYS A 166 17.70 5.88 3.69
CA LYS A 166 18.25 7.25 3.64
C LYS A 166 17.21 8.22 3.06
N GLY A 167 16.89 9.28 3.79
CA GLY A 167 15.97 10.33 3.33
C GLY A 167 14.47 10.04 3.49
N VAL A 168 14.13 8.93 4.15
CA VAL A 168 12.74 8.51 4.42
C VAL A 168 12.36 8.87 5.86
N GLU A 169 11.28 9.64 6.01
CA GLU A 169 10.68 9.98 7.30
C GLU A 169 9.37 9.20 7.46
N PHE A 170 9.22 8.46 8.55
CA PHE A 170 7.97 7.79 8.88
C PHE A 170 6.94 8.81 9.37
N VAL A 171 5.79 8.90 8.69
CA VAL A 171 4.75 9.89 9.02
C VAL A 171 4.19 9.65 10.43
N ALA A 172 3.95 8.40 10.81
CA ALA A 172 3.43 8.05 12.12
C ALA A 172 4.40 8.46 13.26
N LEU A 173 5.71 8.23 13.09
CA LEU A 173 6.70 8.67 14.08
C LEU A 173 6.80 10.20 14.15
N ALA A 174 6.67 10.89 13.02
CA ALA A 174 6.65 12.36 13.00
C ALA A 174 5.44 12.95 13.77
N HIS A 175 4.35 12.19 13.88
CA HIS A 175 3.17 12.54 14.70
C HIS A 175 3.24 12.03 16.15
N GLY A 176 4.32 11.34 16.54
CA GLY A 176 4.48 10.76 17.88
C GLY A 176 3.78 9.42 18.09
N ASP A 177 3.28 8.79 17.03
CA ASP A 177 2.61 7.48 17.09
C ASP A 177 3.58 6.35 16.73
N ASP A 178 4.08 5.64 17.76
CA ASP A 178 4.93 4.48 17.58
C ASP A 178 4.12 3.18 17.42
N LYS A 179 3.65 2.93 16.20
CA LYS A 179 2.81 1.77 15.89
C LYS A 179 3.62 0.48 15.93
N ALA A 180 3.00 -0.58 16.45
CA ALA A 180 3.49 -1.94 16.31
C ALA A 180 3.37 -2.40 14.85
N VAL A 181 4.45 -2.92 14.28
CA VAL A 181 4.54 -3.41 12.89
C VAL A 181 4.32 -4.92 12.84
N ALA A 182 4.97 -5.65 13.74
CA ALA A 182 4.80 -7.10 13.89
C ALA A 182 4.87 -7.52 15.36
N ASN A 183 4.21 -8.62 15.68
CA ASN A 183 4.22 -9.23 17.01
C ASN A 183 4.55 -10.72 16.90
N VAL A 184 5.52 -11.19 17.68
CA VAL A 184 5.82 -12.61 17.83
C VAL A 184 5.18 -13.12 19.11
N HIS A 185 4.24 -14.05 19.03
CA HIS A 185 3.52 -14.58 20.19
C HIS A 185 3.62 -16.11 20.24
N ALA A 186 3.35 -16.70 21.41
CA ALA A 186 3.28 -18.16 21.52
C ALA A 186 2.01 -18.67 20.83
N PRO A 187 2.07 -19.77 20.05
CA PRO A 187 0.92 -20.35 19.40
C PRO A 187 -0.11 -20.73 20.47
N ARG A 188 -1.34 -20.28 20.27
CA ARG A 188 -2.44 -20.61 21.17
C ARG A 188 -2.91 -22.02 20.84
N VAL A 189 -2.24 -23.03 21.36
CA VAL A 189 -2.81 -24.38 21.42
C VAL A 189 -4.01 -24.28 22.37
N ALA A 190 -5.23 -24.21 21.82
CA ALA A 190 -6.37 -24.69 22.55
C ALA A 190 -6.06 -26.15 22.88
N PRO A 191 -6.07 -26.57 24.16
CA PRO A 191 -5.98 -28.00 24.43
C PRO A 191 -7.15 -28.62 23.68
N GLU A 192 -6.83 -29.44 22.65
CA GLU A 192 -7.76 -30.44 22.19
C GLU A 192 -8.21 -31.17 23.45
N ALA A 193 -9.50 -31.04 23.77
CA ALA A 193 -10.09 -31.86 24.79
C ALA A 193 -9.80 -33.30 24.37
N THR A 194 -8.88 -33.93 25.09
CA THR A 194 -8.69 -35.37 25.08
C THR A 194 -10.02 -35.98 25.51
N GLU A 195 -10.88 -36.27 24.53
CA GLU A 195 -11.82 -37.37 24.61
C GLU A 195 -10.98 -38.64 24.68
N GLU A 196 -10.58 -39.05 25.89
CA GLU A 196 -10.39 -40.46 26.23
C GLU A 196 -10.28 -40.60 27.76
N GLY A 197 -11.29 -41.24 28.33
CA GLY A 197 -11.42 -41.49 29.76
C GLY A 197 -12.64 -42.35 30.05
N ALA A 198 -12.71 -43.53 29.42
CA ALA A 198 -13.54 -44.61 29.89
C ALA A 198 -12.93 -45.21 31.18
N ALA A 199 -13.80 -45.42 32.19
CA ALA A 199 -13.75 -46.37 33.33
C ALA A 199 -14.08 -45.66 34.66
N GLU A 200 -15.30 -45.78 35.16
CA GLU A 200 -15.81 -46.86 36.03
C GLU A 200 -17.35 -46.78 36.11
#